data_AF-A0A9W4KGE8-F1
#
_entry.id   AF-A0A9W4KGE8-F1
#
_cell.length_a   1.000
_cell.length_b   1.000
_cell.length_c   1.000
_cell.angle_alpha   90.00
_cell.angle_beta   90.00
_cell.angle_gamma   90.00
#
_symmetry.space_group_name_H-M   'P 1'
#
loop_
_entity.id
_entity.type
_entity.pdbx_description
1 polymer ?
#
loop_
_entity_poly.entity_id
_entity_poly.type
_entity_poly.pdbx_seq_one_letter_code
_entity_poly.pdbx_strand_id
1 'polypeptide(L)'
;MSYQPEDPSAGVEVDEIALGHARPRRHDDEDEGSDTFEDDDIESTVGAPTNGNQKSQGNGEEEIELPAHACAYCGIHNPSSVVKCLSCNKWFCSARGNTSSSHIVNHLVRARHKEVQLHPGSSLGDTILECYNCGTKNVFLLGFIPAKSDTVVVLLCRQPCASMPSSKDMNWDTSRWQPLIEDRSFLPWLVGAPTDQEQLRARHLSPQLIAKLEEMWKDNSQATLEDLEKATAVDDEPAPVLLRYDDAFQYQNIFGPLVKIEADYDRKLKESQSQDGLIVRWDLGLNNKHLASFVLPKLELGDVKLAVGDEMRIKYNGELRPKWEGVGYVIKIPNNQSDEVTIELRAKGDHKSVPTECTHNFMADYVWKSTSFDRMQCAMKTFAVDEQSVSGYIFHRLLGHEVAAAPMKTQIPKKFSVPGLPDLNGSQINAVKSVLQRPLSLIQGPPGTGKTVTSATIIYHLAKINGGQVLVCAPSNVAVDQLCERIHRTGLKTVRVTAKSREDVESAVGFLSLHEQVRRTWGIV
;
A
#
# COMPACT_ATOMS: atom_id res chain seq x y z
N MET A 1 59.38 -13.46 -34.30
CA MET A 1 58.77 -12.96 -35.54
C MET A 1 57.56 -12.09 -35.15
N SER A 2 57.67 -10.90 -34.55
CA SER A 2 58.71 -9.84 -34.52
C SER A 2 58.92 -9.11 -35.85
N TYR A 3 58.34 -7.91 -35.98
CA TYR A 3 58.99 -6.70 -36.48
C TYR A 3 58.22 -5.43 -36.03
N GLN A 4 58.93 -4.54 -35.35
CA GLN A 4 58.70 -3.08 -35.13
C GLN A 4 59.86 -2.35 -35.88
N PRO A 5 60.02 -1.01 -35.97
CA PRO A 5 59.49 0.11 -35.16
C PRO A 5 58.57 1.04 -36.01
N GLU A 6 58.45 2.39 -35.97
CA GLU A 6 59.17 3.56 -35.40
C GLU A 6 58.22 4.71 -34.98
N ASP A 7 58.71 5.63 -34.14
CA ASP A 7 58.09 6.88 -33.67
C ASP A 7 59.20 7.87 -33.22
N PRO A 8 59.19 9.16 -33.63
CA PRO A 8 59.98 10.18 -32.93
C PRO A 8 59.35 11.60 -32.83
N SER A 9 58.83 11.92 -31.62
CA SER A 9 59.15 13.09 -30.76
C SER A 9 59.21 14.58 -31.25
N ALA A 10 58.32 15.42 -30.63
CA ALA A 10 58.44 16.86 -30.27
C ALA A 10 57.31 17.24 -29.27
N GLY A 11 57.21 18.37 -28.53
CA GLY A 11 58.07 19.56 -28.32
C GLY A 11 57.33 20.90 -28.58
N VAL A 12 57.41 22.01 -27.81
CA VAL A 12 58.06 22.41 -26.51
C VAL A 12 57.32 23.67 -25.91
N GLU A 13 57.35 23.89 -24.58
CA GLU A 13 56.93 25.10 -23.78
C GLU A 13 55.44 25.58 -23.82
N VAL A 14 54.77 26.20 -22.82
CA VAL A 14 55.01 26.83 -21.47
C VAL A 14 54.87 28.39 -21.41
N ASP A 15 54.51 28.92 -20.21
CA ASP A 15 54.13 30.30 -19.78
C ASP A 15 52.66 30.72 -20.02
N GLU A 16 51.77 31.12 -19.07
CA GLU A 16 51.75 31.63 -17.66
C GLU A 16 51.48 33.16 -17.51
N ILE A 17 51.25 33.67 -16.27
CA ILE A 17 50.93 35.06 -15.86
C ILE A 17 49.47 35.50 -16.23
N ALA A 18 48.60 36.11 -15.41
CA ALA A 18 48.53 36.64 -14.02
C ALA A 18 47.01 36.75 -13.62
N LEU A 19 46.48 37.11 -12.44
CA LEU A 19 46.83 37.33 -11.00
C LEU A 19 45.45 37.40 -10.24
N GLY A 20 45.27 37.47 -8.92
CA GLY A 20 46.16 37.51 -7.74
C GLY A 20 45.40 38.02 -6.49
N HIS A 21 46.05 37.99 -5.31
CA HIS A 21 45.55 38.41 -3.96
C HIS A 21 44.57 37.43 -3.25
N ALA A 22 44.64 37.18 -1.93
CA ALA A 22 45.73 37.37 -0.95
C ALA A 22 45.54 36.42 0.27
N ARG A 23 46.62 36.13 1.02
CA ARG A 23 46.61 35.42 2.33
C ARG A 23 46.66 36.42 3.50
N PRO A 24 46.34 36.01 4.75
CA PRO A 24 47.41 35.54 5.66
C PRO A 24 47.27 34.07 6.14
N ARG A 25 48.23 33.62 6.96
CA ARG A 25 48.33 32.31 7.64
C ARG A 25 48.71 32.51 9.12
N ARG A 26 48.60 31.44 9.92
CA ARG A 26 48.91 31.26 11.37
C ARG A 26 47.68 31.46 12.28
N HIS A 27 47.53 30.73 13.39
CA HIS A 27 48.50 29.91 14.14
C HIS A 27 48.19 28.41 14.15
N ASP A 28 49.16 27.61 14.58
CA ASP A 28 48.99 26.26 15.13
C ASP A 28 48.53 26.33 16.59
N ASP A 29 47.66 25.43 17.03
CA ASP A 29 47.48 24.99 18.43
C ASP A 29 46.87 23.56 18.41
N GLU A 30 47.15 22.75 19.43
CA GLU A 30 46.69 21.35 19.57
C GLU A 30 45.42 21.29 20.44
N ASP A 31 44.46 20.42 20.13
CA ASP A 31 43.46 19.97 21.11
C ASP A 31 42.83 18.61 20.74
N GLU A 32 42.45 17.81 21.74
CA GLU A 32 41.79 16.51 21.56
C GLU A 32 40.26 16.66 21.58
N GLY A 33 39.54 16.00 20.66
CA GLY A 33 38.08 16.04 20.60
C GLY A 33 37.49 14.78 19.96
N SER A 34 36.50 14.18 20.63
CA SER A 34 35.92 12.89 20.21
C SER A 34 34.74 13.06 19.25
N ASP A 35 34.81 12.42 18.08
CA ASP A 35 33.65 12.23 17.19
C ASP A 35 32.64 11.23 17.81
N THR A 36 31.62 11.75 18.49
CA THR A 36 30.43 10.98 18.88
C THR A 36 29.34 11.12 17.82
N PHE A 37 29.18 10.10 16.98
CA PHE A 37 28.02 9.99 16.10
C PHE A 37 26.80 9.57 16.92
N GLU A 38 25.80 10.45 17.01
CA GLU A 38 24.51 10.15 17.65
C GLU A 38 23.55 9.53 16.62
N ASP A 39 23.25 8.24 16.78
CA ASP A 39 22.23 7.52 15.98
C ASP A 39 20.82 7.81 16.53
N ASP A 40 20.07 8.69 15.86
CA ASP A 40 18.67 9.05 16.18
C ASP A 40 17.67 7.92 15.83
N ASP A 41 17.77 6.79 16.54
CA ASP A 41 16.95 5.58 16.31
C ASP A 41 15.59 5.66 17.04
N ILE A 42 14.65 6.39 16.44
CA ILE A 42 13.33 6.79 16.97
C ILE A 42 12.56 5.66 17.67
N GLU A 43 12.18 5.91 18.92
CA GLU A 43 11.52 4.91 19.79
C GLU A 43 9.99 4.90 19.66
N SER A 44 9.43 3.82 19.13
CA SER A 44 7.98 3.62 18.97
C SER A 44 7.33 3.08 20.26
N THR A 45 7.12 3.95 21.26
CA THR A 45 6.37 3.61 22.48
C THR A 45 4.85 3.67 22.26
N VAL A 46 4.09 2.82 22.97
CA VAL A 46 2.66 2.58 22.69
C VAL A 46 1.75 3.29 23.72
N GLY A 47 0.90 4.18 23.21
CA GLY A 47 -0.49 4.32 23.69
C GLY A 47 -0.79 5.26 24.87
N ALA A 48 -1.08 6.53 24.57
CA ALA A 48 -1.99 7.37 25.36
C ALA A 48 -2.73 8.37 24.44
N PRO A 49 -4.05 8.61 24.58
CA PRO A 49 -4.81 9.40 23.61
C PRO A 49 -4.85 10.90 23.92
N THR A 50 -4.39 11.75 22.99
CA THR A 50 -4.70 13.20 22.98
C THR A 50 -4.85 13.75 21.56
N ASN A 51 -5.71 14.76 21.40
CA ASN A 51 -5.81 15.55 20.17
C ASN A 51 -4.57 16.46 20.02
N GLY A 52 -3.90 16.44 18.86
CA GLY A 52 -2.80 17.37 18.57
C GLY A 52 -2.32 17.27 17.13
N ASN A 53 -2.65 18.26 16.30
CA ASN A 53 -2.24 18.30 14.89
C ASN A 53 -0.80 18.83 14.74
N GLN A 54 0.15 17.96 14.39
CA GLN A 54 1.46 18.35 13.85
C GLN A 54 2.07 17.20 13.04
N LYS A 55 2.70 17.53 11.90
CA LYS A 55 3.27 16.56 10.96
C LYS A 55 4.75 16.28 11.26
N SER A 56 5.10 15.04 11.53
CA SER A 56 6.48 14.52 11.45
C SER A 56 6.66 13.75 10.14
N GLN A 57 7.61 14.14 9.29
CA GLN A 57 7.91 13.41 8.05
C GLN A 57 8.81 12.18 8.32
N GLY A 58 8.19 11.09 8.79
CA GLY A 58 8.77 9.75 8.73
C GLY A 58 8.40 9.09 7.40
N ASN A 59 9.34 8.34 6.79
CA ASN A 59 9.15 7.73 5.46
C ASN A 59 8.34 6.42 5.54
N GLY A 60 7.11 6.51 6.07
CA GLY A 60 6.14 5.43 6.06
C GLY A 60 5.49 5.23 4.70
N GLU A 61 4.81 4.10 4.51
CA GLU A 61 3.93 3.87 3.37
C GLU A 61 2.82 4.93 3.42
N GLU A 62 2.84 5.94 2.52
CA GLU A 62 1.82 7.01 2.51
C GLU A 62 0.43 6.38 2.37
N GLU A 63 -0.45 6.62 3.35
CA GLU A 63 -1.81 6.10 3.29
C GLU A 63 -2.52 6.70 2.07
N ILE A 64 -2.78 5.86 1.06
CA ILE A 64 -3.43 6.29 -0.17
C ILE A 64 -4.88 6.64 0.17
N GLU A 65 -5.16 7.94 0.26
CA GLU A 65 -6.50 8.49 0.37
C GLU A 65 -7.01 8.93 -0.99
N LEU A 66 -8.34 8.90 -1.17
CA LEU A 66 -8.96 9.45 -2.38
C LEU A 66 -8.68 10.97 -2.45
N PRO A 67 -8.42 11.53 -3.64
CA PRO A 67 -8.16 12.97 -3.78
C PRO A 67 -9.29 13.82 -3.19
N ALA A 68 -8.98 15.00 -2.65
CA ALA A 68 -9.97 15.90 -2.03
C ALA A 68 -11.08 16.41 -2.98
N HIS A 69 -11.00 16.11 -4.28
CA HIS A 69 -12.04 16.35 -5.29
C HIS A 69 -12.83 15.09 -5.70
N ALA A 70 -12.64 13.97 -5.02
CA ALA A 70 -13.39 12.74 -5.23
C ALA A 70 -14.88 12.92 -4.92
N CYS A 71 -15.73 12.24 -5.70
CA CYS A 71 -17.16 12.22 -5.49
C CYS A 71 -17.51 11.64 -4.11
N ALA A 72 -18.13 12.44 -3.25
CA ALA A 72 -18.53 12.08 -1.88
C ALA A 72 -19.58 10.95 -1.77
N TYR A 73 -20.01 10.38 -2.91
CA TYR A 73 -20.79 9.14 -2.99
C TYR A 73 -19.95 7.95 -3.44
N CYS A 74 -19.33 8.02 -4.62
CA CYS A 74 -18.77 6.83 -5.29
C CYS A 74 -17.25 6.85 -5.49
N GLY A 75 -16.54 7.88 -5.04
CA GLY A 75 -15.07 7.97 -5.14
C GLY A 75 -14.50 8.37 -6.50
N ILE A 76 -15.31 8.47 -7.56
CA ILE A 76 -14.87 8.96 -8.89
C ILE A 76 -14.26 10.36 -8.72
N HIS A 77 -13.01 10.50 -9.16
CA HIS A 77 -12.17 11.68 -8.93
C HIS A 77 -11.54 12.24 -10.22
N ASN A 78 -12.02 11.85 -11.41
CA ASN A 78 -11.54 12.41 -12.66
C ASN A 78 -11.86 13.92 -12.78
N PRO A 79 -10.87 14.81 -12.96
CA PRO A 79 -11.05 16.26 -13.11
C PRO A 79 -12.12 16.71 -14.11
N SER A 80 -12.33 15.98 -15.20
CA SER A 80 -13.35 16.35 -16.20
C SER A 80 -14.78 15.99 -15.77
N SER A 81 -14.90 15.08 -14.80
CA SER A 81 -16.15 14.38 -14.46
C SER A 81 -16.72 14.77 -13.09
N VAL A 82 -16.04 15.64 -12.34
CA VAL A 82 -16.43 16.09 -10.98
C VAL A 82 -16.72 17.58 -10.90
N VAL A 83 -17.70 17.92 -10.04
CA VAL A 83 -18.19 19.28 -9.80
C VAL A 83 -18.28 19.51 -8.29
N LYS A 84 -17.81 20.67 -7.83
CA LYS A 84 -17.91 21.10 -6.43
C LYS A 84 -19.24 21.80 -6.19
N CYS A 85 -19.98 21.40 -5.16
CA CYS A 85 -21.10 22.18 -4.65
C CYS A 85 -20.58 23.25 -3.69
N LEU A 86 -20.82 24.53 -4.00
CA LEU A 86 -20.28 25.65 -3.22
C LEU A 86 -20.91 25.76 -1.83
N SER A 87 -22.17 25.33 -1.66
CA SER A 87 -22.91 25.44 -0.39
C SER A 87 -22.40 24.50 0.72
N CYS A 88 -21.81 23.35 0.36
CA CYS A 88 -21.29 22.35 1.31
C CYS A 88 -19.80 22.02 1.10
N ASN A 89 -19.16 22.63 0.11
CA ASN A 89 -17.78 22.40 -0.35
C ASN A 89 -17.43 20.95 -0.77
N LYS A 90 -18.41 20.03 -0.85
CA LYS A 90 -18.21 18.65 -1.32
C LYS A 90 -18.22 18.54 -2.85
N TRP A 91 -17.50 17.55 -3.36
CA TRP A 91 -17.44 17.22 -4.79
C TRP A 91 -18.35 16.04 -5.13
N PHE A 92 -18.95 16.07 -6.32
CA PHE A 92 -19.83 15.03 -6.84
C PHE A 92 -19.62 14.86 -8.34
N CYS A 93 -19.73 13.63 -8.84
CA CYS A 93 -19.54 13.33 -10.26
C CYS A 93 -20.82 13.46 -11.11
N SER A 94 -20.65 13.48 -12.42
CA SER A 94 -21.72 13.35 -13.43
C SER A 94 -22.30 11.93 -13.55
N ALA A 95 -21.61 10.89 -13.08
CA ALA A 95 -22.10 9.51 -13.12
C ALA A 95 -23.45 9.34 -12.41
N ARG A 96 -24.30 8.45 -12.93
CA ARG A 96 -25.60 8.10 -12.34
C ARG A 96 -25.51 7.00 -11.27
N GLY A 97 -24.53 6.11 -11.40
CA GLY A 97 -24.42 4.89 -10.59
C GLY A 97 -25.72 4.09 -10.61
N ASN A 98 -26.11 3.54 -9.46
CA ASN A 98 -27.38 2.83 -9.26
C ASN A 98 -28.59 3.77 -9.05
N THR A 99 -28.54 5.02 -9.54
CA THR A 99 -29.58 6.05 -9.31
C THR A 99 -30.12 6.66 -10.61
N SER A 100 -31.29 7.30 -10.56
CA SER A 100 -31.97 7.84 -11.76
C SER A 100 -31.41 9.17 -12.29
N SER A 101 -30.36 9.71 -11.68
CA SER A 101 -29.83 11.07 -11.90
C SER A 101 -28.34 11.09 -11.64
N SER A 102 -27.60 12.03 -12.23
CA SER A 102 -26.18 12.23 -11.87
C SER A 102 -26.02 12.48 -10.37
N HIS A 103 -24.91 12.04 -9.78
CA HIS A 103 -24.63 12.21 -8.35
C HIS A 103 -24.67 13.68 -7.91
N ILE A 104 -24.13 14.60 -8.71
CA ILE A 104 -24.25 16.04 -8.46
C ILE A 104 -25.72 16.54 -8.49
N VAL A 105 -26.53 16.16 -9.47
CA VAL A 105 -27.94 16.61 -9.53
C VAL A 105 -28.77 15.99 -8.41
N ASN A 106 -28.53 14.72 -8.05
CA ASN A 106 -29.15 14.06 -6.90
C ASN A 106 -28.88 14.85 -5.60
N HIS A 107 -27.62 15.28 -5.39
CA HIS A 107 -27.25 16.08 -4.23
C HIS A 107 -27.90 17.47 -4.22
N LEU A 108 -27.77 18.24 -5.31
CA LEU A 108 -28.33 19.59 -5.40
C LEU A 108 -29.85 19.61 -5.14
N VAL A 109 -30.58 18.59 -5.61
CA VAL A 109 -32.02 18.45 -5.35
C VAL A 109 -32.33 18.11 -3.89
N ARG A 110 -31.58 17.20 -3.27
CA ARG A 110 -31.81 16.74 -1.88
C ARG A 110 -31.44 17.80 -0.84
N ALA A 111 -30.22 18.31 -0.92
CA ALA A 111 -29.74 19.36 -0.02
C ALA A 111 -30.26 20.77 -0.38
N ARG A 112 -31.03 20.90 -1.48
CA ARG A 112 -31.60 22.16 -2.00
C ARG A 112 -30.54 23.22 -2.41
N HIS A 113 -29.30 22.77 -2.58
CA HIS A 113 -28.17 23.57 -3.07
C HIS A 113 -28.32 23.90 -4.55
N LYS A 114 -27.70 25.00 -4.99
CA LYS A 114 -27.95 25.59 -6.33
C LYS A 114 -26.70 26.04 -7.07
N GLU A 115 -25.58 26.18 -6.38
CA GLU A 115 -24.37 26.84 -6.87
C GLU A 115 -23.20 25.87 -6.96
N VAL A 116 -22.47 25.91 -8.07
CA VAL A 116 -21.38 24.96 -8.35
C VAL A 116 -20.15 25.60 -8.99
N GLN A 117 -19.03 24.89 -8.85
CA GLN A 117 -17.72 25.24 -9.38
C GLN A 117 -17.13 24.01 -10.09
N LEU A 118 -16.58 24.20 -11.28
CA LEU A 118 -15.90 23.13 -12.05
C LEU A 118 -14.51 22.86 -11.45
N HIS A 119 -13.90 21.72 -11.79
CA HIS A 119 -12.54 21.42 -11.32
C HIS A 119 -11.49 22.28 -12.06
N PRO A 120 -10.43 22.78 -11.39
CA PRO A 120 -9.35 23.54 -12.05
C PRO A 120 -8.68 22.81 -13.21
N GLY A 121 -8.66 21.46 -13.17
CA GLY A 121 -8.17 20.59 -14.26
C GLY A 121 -9.23 20.15 -15.27
N SER A 122 -10.41 20.79 -15.31
CA SER A 122 -11.44 20.55 -16.31
C SER A 122 -11.17 21.31 -17.61
N SER A 123 -11.89 20.99 -18.69
CA SER A 123 -11.82 21.69 -19.99
C SER A 123 -12.13 23.19 -19.94
N LEU A 124 -12.78 23.66 -18.86
CA LEU A 124 -13.18 25.05 -18.64
C LEU A 124 -12.53 25.66 -17.38
N GLY A 125 -11.53 24.99 -16.81
CA GLY A 125 -10.77 25.47 -15.65
C GLY A 125 -11.61 25.66 -14.38
N ASP A 126 -11.10 26.49 -13.46
CA ASP A 126 -11.71 26.77 -12.16
C ASP A 126 -12.88 27.77 -12.26
N THR A 127 -13.94 27.38 -12.95
CA THR A 127 -15.07 28.26 -13.30
C THR A 127 -16.28 28.01 -12.40
N ILE A 128 -16.78 29.06 -11.75
CA ILE A 128 -18.10 29.07 -11.09
C ILE A 128 -19.18 29.28 -12.15
N LEU A 129 -20.24 28.47 -12.14
CA LEU A 129 -21.32 28.57 -13.14
C LEU A 129 -22.31 29.67 -12.76
N GLU A 130 -22.27 30.79 -13.48
CA GLU A 130 -23.17 31.92 -13.30
C GLU A 130 -23.68 32.52 -14.63
N CYS A 131 -24.80 33.23 -14.57
CA CYS A 131 -25.36 33.95 -15.71
C CYS A 131 -24.56 35.22 -16.03
N TYR A 132 -24.03 35.31 -17.26
CA TYR A 132 -23.24 36.45 -17.75
C TYR A 132 -23.93 37.81 -17.58
N ASN A 133 -25.27 37.87 -17.66
CA ASN A 133 -26.03 39.13 -17.61
C ASN A 133 -26.50 39.55 -16.20
N CYS A 134 -26.54 38.64 -15.22
CA CYS A 134 -27.11 38.95 -13.90
C CYS A 134 -26.44 38.28 -12.69
N GLY A 135 -25.35 37.53 -12.89
CA GLY A 135 -24.60 36.87 -11.82
C GLY A 135 -25.36 35.77 -11.06
N THR A 136 -26.55 35.34 -11.52
CA THR A 136 -27.26 34.26 -10.82
C THR A 136 -26.53 32.92 -10.98
N LYS A 137 -26.19 32.29 -9.86
CA LYS A 137 -25.43 31.03 -9.76
C LYS A 137 -26.31 29.78 -9.74
N ASN A 138 -27.63 29.95 -9.84
CA ASN A 138 -28.59 28.85 -9.72
C ASN A 138 -28.61 27.99 -11.00
N VAL A 139 -27.88 26.88 -11.01
CA VAL A 139 -27.71 26.00 -12.19
C VAL A 139 -29.03 25.51 -12.79
N PHE A 140 -30.08 25.35 -12.00
CA PHE A 140 -31.41 24.94 -12.48
C PHE A 140 -32.14 26.01 -13.31
N LEU A 141 -31.64 27.25 -13.32
CA LEU A 141 -32.14 28.35 -14.16
C LEU A 141 -31.19 28.69 -15.31
N LEU A 142 -29.96 28.15 -15.28
CA LEU A 142 -28.95 28.40 -16.30
C LEU A 142 -29.15 27.52 -17.54
N GLY A 143 -28.87 28.10 -18.68
CA GLY A 143 -28.67 27.42 -19.94
C GLY A 143 -27.61 28.15 -20.75
N PHE A 144 -27.21 27.55 -21.86
CA PHE A 144 -26.26 28.16 -22.80
C PHE A 144 -26.98 28.60 -24.08
N ILE A 145 -26.40 29.60 -24.75
CA ILE A 145 -26.67 29.89 -26.16
C ILE A 145 -25.35 29.66 -26.93
N PRO A 146 -25.35 28.82 -27.99
CA PRO A 146 -24.21 28.68 -28.89
C PRO A 146 -24.06 29.92 -29.79
N ALA A 147 -22.84 30.43 -29.91
CA ALA A 147 -22.52 31.57 -30.78
C ALA A 147 -22.61 31.20 -32.28
N LYS A 148 -22.24 32.16 -33.15
CA LYS A 148 -22.07 31.94 -34.60
C LYS A 148 -20.76 31.21 -34.96
N SER A 149 -19.90 30.98 -33.97
CA SER A 149 -18.68 30.18 -34.04
C SER A 149 -18.77 29.10 -32.96
N ASP A 150 -18.64 27.83 -33.34
CA ASP A 150 -18.97 26.68 -32.48
C ASP A 150 -18.10 26.53 -31.20
N THR A 151 -17.06 27.35 -31.06
CA THR A 151 -16.14 27.37 -29.92
C THR A 151 -16.56 28.30 -28.77
N VAL A 152 -17.62 29.11 -28.91
CA VAL A 152 -18.05 30.07 -27.89
C VAL A 152 -19.50 29.82 -27.47
N VAL A 153 -19.71 29.64 -26.17
CA VAL A 153 -21.02 29.50 -25.53
C VAL A 153 -21.18 30.56 -24.44
N VAL A 154 -22.39 31.11 -24.29
CA VAL A 154 -22.69 32.10 -23.23
C VAL A 154 -23.77 31.59 -22.30
N LEU A 155 -23.50 31.62 -21.00
CA LEU A 155 -24.41 31.17 -19.95
C LEU A 155 -25.42 32.27 -19.62
N LEU A 156 -26.71 31.99 -19.80
CA LEU A 156 -27.81 32.91 -19.50
C LEU A 156 -28.94 32.24 -18.71
N CYS A 157 -29.55 33.00 -17.80
CA CYS A 157 -30.74 32.58 -17.08
C CYS A 157 -31.97 32.52 -18.01
N ARG A 158 -32.80 31.47 -17.91
CA ARG A 158 -33.98 31.29 -18.79
C ARG A 158 -34.95 32.48 -18.78
N GLN A 159 -35.11 33.12 -17.62
CA GLN A 159 -35.95 34.28 -17.37
C GLN A 159 -35.28 35.17 -16.30
N PRO A 160 -35.13 36.49 -16.49
CA PRO A 160 -35.45 37.27 -17.70
C PRO A 160 -34.35 37.22 -18.78
N CYS A 161 -33.15 36.70 -18.49
CA CYS A 161 -31.95 36.98 -19.29
C CYS A 161 -32.02 36.50 -20.75
N ALA A 162 -32.60 35.33 -21.00
CA ALA A 162 -32.79 34.77 -22.33
C ALA A 162 -34.14 35.15 -22.97
N SER A 163 -35.05 35.83 -22.26
CA SER A 163 -36.38 36.20 -22.76
C SER A 163 -36.53 37.69 -23.06
N MET A 164 -35.80 38.53 -22.33
CA MET A 164 -35.61 39.94 -22.58
C MET A 164 -34.11 40.22 -22.68
N PRO A 165 -33.51 40.17 -23.89
CA PRO A 165 -32.14 40.62 -24.08
C PRO A 165 -32.07 42.11 -23.72
N SER A 166 -31.30 42.42 -22.67
CA SER A 166 -31.02 43.80 -22.27
C SER A 166 -30.33 44.54 -23.43
N SER A 167 -30.73 45.79 -23.66
CA SER A 167 -30.48 46.55 -24.89
C SER A 167 -29.04 47.09 -25.07
N LYS A 168 -28.04 46.27 -24.72
CA LYS A 168 -26.61 46.57 -24.89
C LYS A 168 -25.89 45.43 -25.61
N ASP A 169 -25.45 45.75 -26.83
CA ASP A 169 -24.21 45.27 -27.46
C ASP A 169 -24.05 43.78 -27.80
N MET A 170 -25.06 42.91 -27.60
CA MET A 170 -24.93 41.49 -27.96
C MET A 170 -26.22 40.87 -28.54
N ASN A 171 -26.21 40.61 -29.85
CA ASN A 171 -27.36 40.08 -30.61
C ASN A 171 -27.38 38.53 -30.61
N TRP A 172 -27.65 37.95 -29.44
CA TRP A 172 -27.76 36.49 -29.25
C TRP A 172 -29.09 35.94 -29.80
N ASP A 173 -29.04 34.78 -30.45
CA ASP A 173 -30.23 34.04 -30.85
C ASP A 173 -30.82 33.30 -29.66
N THR A 174 -31.75 33.96 -28.95
CA THR A 174 -32.42 33.42 -27.76
C THR A 174 -33.31 32.21 -28.04
N SER A 175 -33.66 31.94 -29.30
CA SER A 175 -34.40 30.72 -29.67
C SER A 175 -33.56 29.44 -29.48
N ARG A 176 -32.23 29.57 -29.47
CA ARG A 176 -31.26 28.47 -29.31
C ARG A 176 -30.84 28.23 -27.85
N TRP A 177 -31.54 28.80 -26.87
CA TRP A 177 -31.26 28.55 -25.45
C TRP A 177 -31.54 27.08 -25.06
N GLN A 178 -30.56 26.41 -24.47
CA GLN A 178 -30.65 25.03 -23.98
C GLN A 178 -30.21 24.95 -22.51
N PRO A 179 -30.89 24.18 -21.64
CA PRO A 179 -30.57 24.12 -20.21
C PRO A 179 -29.21 23.45 -19.95
N LEU A 180 -28.50 23.85 -18.89
CA LEU A 180 -27.23 23.18 -18.51
C LEU A 180 -27.43 21.78 -17.90
N ILE A 181 -28.67 21.47 -17.50
CA ILE A 181 -29.06 20.18 -16.93
C ILE A 181 -30.17 19.57 -17.79
N GLU A 182 -29.89 18.41 -18.38
CA GLU A 182 -30.79 17.62 -19.23
C GLU A 182 -30.80 16.16 -18.76
N ASP A 183 -31.96 15.49 -18.84
CA ASP A 183 -32.16 14.11 -18.32
C ASP A 183 -31.62 13.85 -16.90
N ARG A 184 -31.62 14.87 -16.03
CA ARG A 184 -31.06 14.84 -14.65
C ARG A 184 -29.54 14.67 -14.57
N SER A 185 -28.81 15.10 -15.61
CA SER A 185 -27.36 15.22 -15.67
C SER A 185 -26.96 16.62 -16.14
N PHE A 186 -25.73 17.07 -15.83
CA PHE A 186 -25.12 18.16 -16.59
C PHE A 186 -24.79 17.68 -18.02
N LEU A 187 -24.68 18.63 -18.96
CA LEU A 187 -24.32 18.36 -20.35
C LEU A 187 -22.89 17.80 -20.48
N PRO A 188 -22.62 16.78 -21.31
CA PRO A 188 -21.31 16.09 -21.38
C PRO A 188 -20.10 16.95 -21.77
N TRP A 189 -20.31 18.11 -22.42
CA TRP A 189 -19.23 19.05 -22.77
C TRP A 189 -18.85 19.98 -21.61
N LEU A 190 -19.76 20.15 -20.64
CA LEU A 190 -19.61 21.00 -19.47
C LEU A 190 -19.10 20.21 -18.25
N VAL A 191 -19.57 18.97 -18.12
CA VAL A 191 -19.06 17.97 -17.17
C VAL A 191 -19.00 16.65 -17.91
N GLY A 192 -17.80 16.13 -18.15
CA GLY A 192 -17.58 14.87 -18.84
C GLY A 192 -18.27 13.71 -18.14
N ALA A 193 -18.71 12.71 -18.91
CA ALA A 193 -19.11 11.44 -18.35
C ALA A 193 -17.85 10.61 -18.03
N PRO A 194 -17.68 10.06 -16.81
CA PRO A 194 -16.59 9.13 -16.54
C PRO A 194 -16.79 7.85 -17.35
N THR A 195 -15.67 7.25 -17.73
CA THR A 195 -15.60 6.02 -18.52
C THR A 195 -16.28 4.84 -17.82
N ASP A 196 -16.63 3.83 -18.60
CA ASP A 196 -17.19 2.58 -18.07
C ASP A 196 -16.25 1.91 -17.05
N GLN A 197 -14.92 2.08 -17.20
CA GLN A 197 -13.94 1.50 -16.28
C GLN A 197 -13.93 2.21 -14.93
N GLU A 198 -13.96 3.55 -14.92
CA GLU A 198 -14.10 4.34 -13.68
C GLU A 198 -15.45 4.04 -13.00
N GLN A 199 -16.54 3.95 -13.78
CA GLN A 199 -17.88 3.65 -13.24
C GLN A 199 -18.03 2.22 -12.71
N LEU A 200 -17.31 1.23 -13.26
CA LEU A 200 -17.28 -0.16 -12.77
C LEU A 200 -16.35 -0.38 -11.55
N ARG A 201 -15.50 0.61 -11.23
CA ARG A 201 -14.62 0.60 -10.04
C ARG A 201 -15.17 1.43 -8.89
N ALA A 202 -15.95 2.46 -9.21
CA ALA A 202 -16.60 3.35 -8.26
C ALA A 202 -17.51 2.61 -7.27
N ARG A 203 -17.67 3.16 -6.06
CA ARG A 203 -18.53 2.56 -5.01
C ARG A 203 -20.01 2.55 -5.43
N HIS A 204 -20.65 1.38 -5.41
CA HIS A 204 -21.97 1.12 -5.98
C HIS A 204 -23.13 1.39 -5.00
N LEU A 205 -23.17 2.61 -4.42
CA LEU A 205 -24.19 2.98 -3.43
C LEU A 205 -25.63 2.80 -3.93
N SER A 206 -26.51 2.29 -3.05
CA SER A 206 -27.95 2.24 -3.33
C SER A 206 -28.62 3.62 -3.15
N PRO A 207 -29.75 3.90 -3.82
CA PRO A 207 -30.53 5.13 -3.63
C PRO A 207 -31.00 5.36 -2.19
N GLN A 208 -31.14 4.28 -1.40
CA GLN A 208 -31.52 4.34 0.02
C GLN A 208 -30.32 4.74 0.90
N LEU A 209 -29.13 4.21 0.60
CA LEU A 209 -27.90 4.51 1.34
C LEU A 209 -27.48 5.98 1.12
N ILE A 210 -27.58 6.48 -0.12
CA ILE A 210 -27.40 7.91 -0.43
C ILE A 210 -28.44 8.78 0.32
N ALA A 211 -29.68 8.32 0.45
CA ALA A 211 -30.71 9.07 1.17
C ALA A 211 -30.40 9.19 2.67
N LYS A 212 -29.85 8.15 3.31
CA LYS A 212 -29.38 8.20 4.70
C LYS A 212 -28.14 9.08 4.87
N LEU A 213 -27.19 9.04 3.93
CA LEU A 213 -25.98 9.88 4.00
C LEU A 213 -26.32 11.38 3.93
N GLU A 214 -27.21 11.76 3.02
CA GLU A 214 -27.77 13.13 2.92
C GLU A 214 -28.64 13.54 4.12
N GLU A 215 -29.12 12.57 4.91
CA GLU A 215 -29.77 12.83 6.19
C GLU A 215 -28.73 13.15 7.26
N MET A 216 -27.70 12.31 7.40
CA MET A 216 -26.60 12.53 8.35
C MET A 216 -25.85 13.84 8.10
N TRP A 217 -25.65 14.25 6.84
CA TRP A 217 -24.99 15.52 6.50
C TRP A 217 -25.73 16.79 6.95
N LYS A 218 -26.99 16.69 7.40
CA LYS A 218 -27.73 17.81 8.02
C LYS A 218 -27.18 18.11 9.42
N ASP A 219 -26.88 17.07 10.19
CA ASP A 219 -26.50 17.15 11.60
C ASP A 219 -24.98 17.08 11.79
N ASN A 220 -24.30 16.22 11.00
CA ASN A 220 -22.85 16.13 10.91
C ASN A 220 -22.40 16.24 9.45
N SER A 221 -22.05 17.45 9.03
CA SER A 221 -21.59 17.73 7.67
C SER A 221 -20.28 17.04 7.27
N GLN A 222 -19.56 16.41 8.20
CA GLN A 222 -18.33 15.63 7.92
C GLN A 222 -18.53 14.11 8.04
N ALA A 223 -19.76 13.62 8.27
CA ALA A 223 -20.03 12.19 8.33
C ALA A 223 -19.60 11.48 7.04
N THR A 224 -18.93 10.34 7.19
CA THR A 224 -18.52 9.48 6.08
C THR A 224 -19.52 8.35 5.84
N LEU A 225 -19.34 7.62 4.74
CA LEU A 225 -20.06 6.36 4.51
C LEU A 225 -19.75 5.31 5.59
N GLU A 226 -18.53 5.29 6.12
CA GLU A 226 -18.18 4.39 7.22
C GLU A 226 -18.94 4.75 8.50
N ASP A 227 -19.21 6.04 8.75
CA ASP A 227 -19.94 6.47 9.94
C ASP A 227 -21.43 6.15 9.82
N LEU A 228 -21.97 6.19 8.60
CA LEU A 228 -23.29 5.64 8.28
C LEU A 228 -23.34 4.12 8.47
N GLU A 229 -22.31 3.41 8.04
CA GLU A 229 -22.19 1.95 8.22
C GLU A 229 -22.09 1.59 9.71
N LYS A 230 -21.20 2.24 10.48
CA LYS A 230 -21.08 2.14 11.95
C LYS A 230 -22.40 2.46 12.66
N ALA A 231 -23.13 3.49 12.22
CA ALA A 231 -24.44 3.85 12.77
C ALA A 231 -25.58 2.87 12.40
N THR A 232 -25.37 1.98 11.43
CA THR A 232 -26.29 0.87 11.12
C THR A 232 -25.87 -0.47 11.70
N ALA A 233 -24.56 -0.68 11.94
CA ALA A 233 -23.98 -1.88 12.54
C ALA A 233 -24.09 -1.86 14.07
N VAL A 234 -25.33 -1.73 14.57
CA VAL A 234 -25.66 -1.78 16.02
C VAL A 234 -25.95 -3.22 16.48
N ASP A 235 -25.99 -4.19 15.55
CA ASP A 235 -25.85 -5.62 15.84
C ASP A 235 -24.38 -6.03 15.65
N ASP A 236 -23.80 -6.70 16.65
CA ASP A 236 -22.36 -6.95 16.82
C ASP A 236 -21.75 -8.06 15.92
N GLU A 237 -22.47 -8.58 14.91
CA GLU A 237 -21.98 -9.65 14.03
C GLU A 237 -21.32 -9.14 12.73
N PRO A 238 -20.09 -9.58 12.38
CA PRO A 238 -19.45 -9.21 11.13
C PRO A 238 -20.17 -9.86 9.93
N ALA A 239 -20.34 -9.08 8.85
CA ALA A 239 -21.01 -9.54 7.65
C ALA A 239 -20.31 -10.78 7.02
N PRO A 240 -21.08 -11.76 6.50
CA PRO A 240 -20.52 -13.00 5.98
C PRO A 240 -19.74 -12.80 4.67
N VAL A 241 -18.67 -13.59 4.50
CA VAL A 241 -17.86 -13.64 3.28
C VAL A 241 -18.72 -14.08 2.09
N LEU A 242 -18.72 -13.27 1.02
CA LEU A 242 -19.51 -13.47 -0.19
C LEU A 242 -18.70 -14.17 -1.30
N LEU A 243 -19.42 -14.79 -2.24
CA LEU A 243 -18.85 -15.34 -3.49
C LEU A 243 -18.66 -14.28 -4.59
N ARG A 244 -19.31 -13.13 -4.43
CA ARG A 244 -19.26 -11.97 -5.33
C ARG A 244 -19.46 -10.70 -4.50
N TYR A 245 -18.76 -9.64 -4.87
CA TYR A 245 -18.79 -8.33 -4.22
C TYR A 245 -19.14 -7.28 -5.26
N ASP A 246 -19.96 -6.30 -4.93
CA ASP A 246 -20.36 -5.24 -5.87
C ASP A 246 -19.18 -4.34 -6.23
N ASP A 247 -18.37 -3.97 -5.24
CA ASP A 247 -17.13 -3.21 -5.38
C ASP A 247 -16.08 -3.61 -4.31
N ALA A 248 -14.88 -3.03 -4.42
CA ALA A 248 -13.77 -3.30 -3.52
C ALA A 248 -13.92 -2.66 -2.12
N PHE A 249 -14.78 -1.66 -1.94
CA PHE A 249 -15.11 -1.15 -0.61
C PHE A 249 -16.02 -2.11 0.14
N GLN A 250 -16.99 -2.75 -0.54
CA GLN A 250 -17.78 -3.83 0.05
C GLN A 250 -16.88 -5.02 0.45
N TYR A 251 -15.87 -5.35 -0.36
CA TYR A 251 -14.85 -6.33 0.01
C TYR A 251 -14.07 -5.93 1.27
N GLN A 252 -13.56 -4.69 1.33
CA GLN A 252 -12.86 -4.13 2.49
C GLN A 252 -13.76 -4.11 3.74
N ASN A 253 -15.03 -3.72 3.61
CA ASN A 253 -15.98 -3.64 4.72
C ASN A 253 -16.38 -5.01 5.29
N ILE A 254 -16.23 -6.09 4.52
CA ILE A 254 -16.47 -7.46 4.97
C ILE A 254 -15.20 -8.08 5.59
N PHE A 255 -14.05 -7.98 4.91
CA PHE A 255 -12.81 -8.59 5.41
C PHE A 255 -12.09 -7.75 6.49
N GLY A 256 -12.23 -6.43 6.50
CA GLY A 256 -11.62 -5.52 7.47
C GLY A 256 -11.98 -5.85 8.92
N PRO A 257 -13.28 -6.00 9.26
CA PRO A 257 -13.70 -6.45 10.59
C PRO A 257 -13.16 -7.85 10.95
N LEU A 258 -13.15 -8.80 10.01
CA LEU A 258 -12.65 -10.16 10.25
C LEU A 258 -11.14 -10.18 10.55
N VAL A 259 -10.35 -9.41 9.80
CA VAL A 259 -8.90 -9.22 10.05
C VAL A 259 -8.66 -8.53 11.38
N LYS A 260 -9.52 -7.59 11.79
CA LYS A 260 -9.44 -6.94 13.10
C LYS A 260 -9.77 -7.91 14.24
N ILE A 261 -10.81 -8.74 14.11
CA ILE A 261 -11.19 -9.74 15.12
C ILE A 261 -10.04 -10.73 15.35
N GLU A 262 -9.40 -11.22 14.28
CA GLU A 262 -8.21 -12.09 14.40
C GLU A 262 -7.03 -11.34 15.06
N ALA A 263 -6.80 -10.08 14.72
CA ALA A 263 -5.74 -9.26 15.33
C ALA A 263 -5.96 -9.00 16.84
N ASP A 264 -7.19 -8.69 17.23
CA ASP A 264 -7.58 -8.48 18.63
C ASP A 264 -7.56 -9.80 19.42
N TYR A 265 -7.87 -10.93 18.79
CA TYR A 265 -7.76 -12.27 19.37
C TYR A 265 -6.30 -12.70 19.55
N ASP A 266 -5.45 -12.60 18.52
CA ASP A 266 -4.02 -12.95 18.59
C ASP A 266 -3.28 -12.06 19.60
N ARG A 267 -3.59 -10.75 19.64
CA ARG A 267 -3.04 -9.85 20.67
C ARG A 267 -3.38 -10.34 22.07
N LYS A 268 -4.67 -10.55 22.36
CA LYS A 268 -5.15 -11.01 23.67
C LYS A 268 -4.56 -12.38 24.04
N LEU A 269 -4.43 -13.28 23.07
CA LEU A 269 -3.80 -14.58 23.25
C LEU A 269 -2.33 -14.42 23.66
N LYS A 270 -1.53 -13.66 22.89
CA LYS A 270 -0.11 -13.41 23.16
C LYS A 270 0.13 -12.66 24.48
N GLU A 271 -0.68 -11.64 24.78
CA GLU A 271 -0.61 -10.89 26.04
C GLU A 271 -0.96 -11.75 27.27
N SER A 272 -1.82 -12.76 27.12
CA SER A 272 -2.12 -13.73 28.20
C SER A 272 -1.03 -14.80 28.43
N GLN A 273 -0.02 -14.86 27.56
CA GLN A 273 0.98 -15.93 27.53
C GLN A 273 2.28 -15.63 28.28
N SER A 274 2.32 -14.60 29.13
CA SER A 274 3.42 -14.38 30.08
C SER A 274 3.70 -15.63 30.93
N GLN A 275 4.97 -15.86 31.24
CA GLN A 275 5.43 -16.90 32.18
C GLN A 275 6.27 -16.26 33.28
N ASP A 276 6.09 -16.73 34.51
CA ASP A 276 6.82 -16.31 35.70
C ASP A 276 7.69 -17.44 36.25
N GLY A 277 8.69 -17.09 37.07
CA GLY A 277 9.53 -18.06 37.76
C GLY A 277 10.48 -18.82 36.84
N LEU A 278 10.77 -18.30 35.65
CA LEU A 278 11.66 -18.92 34.68
C LEU A 278 13.08 -19.04 35.23
N ILE A 279 13.69 -20.18 34.92
CA ILE A 279 15.12 -20.43 35.12
C ILE A 279 15.81 -20.20 33.77
N VAL A 280 16.82 -19.33 33.77
CA VAL A 280 17.54 -18.87 32.58
C VAL A 280 18.98 -19.35 32.62
N ARG A 281 19.41 -19.97 31.53
CA ARG A 281 20.78 -20.34 31.23
C ARG A 281 21.35 -19.32 30.24
N TRP A 282 22.45 -18.68 30.59
CA TRP A 282 23.08 -17.62 29.79
C TRP A 282 24.27 -18.17 28.99
N ASP A 283 24.28 -17.90 27.68
CA ASP A 283 25.45 -18.10 26.82
C ASP A 283 25.84 -16.78 26.12
N LEU A 284 27.00 -16.77 25.46
CA LEU A 284 27.40 -15.71 24.52
C LEU A 284 27.48 -16.30 23.11
N GLY A 285 26.80 -15.69 22.15
CA GLY A 285 26.83 -16.10 20.75
C GLY A 285 28.16 -15.77 20.07
N LEU A 286 28.45 -16.45 18.95
CA LEU A 286 29.65 -16.18 18.13
C LEU A 286 29.68 -14.76 17.52
N ASN A 287 28.53 -14.07 17.53
CA ASN A 287 28.33 -12.68 17.14
C ASN A 287 28.43 -11.70 18.34
N ASN A 288 28.94 -12.15 19.50
CA ASN A 288 29.05 -11.42 20.77
C ASN A 288 27.73 -10.92 21.38
N LYS A 289 26.56 -11.38 20.91
CA LYS A 289 25.26 -11.10 21.54
C LYS A 289 24.98 -12.09 22.68
N HIS A 290 24.26 -11.65 23.71
CA HIS A 290 23.86 -12.51 24.82
C HIS A 290 22.69 -13.42 24.42
N LEU A 291 22.79 -14.70 24.77
CA LEU A 291 21.74 -15.68 24.56
C LEU A 291 21.12 -16.06 25.91
N ALA A 292 19.79 -16.06 25.98
CA ALA A 292 19.03 -16.55 27.13
C ALA A 292 18.25 -17.81 26.71
N SER A 293 18.60 -18.95 27.30
CA SER A 293 17.91 -20.22 27.11
C SER A 293 17.04 -20.56 28.32
N PHE A 294 15.79 -20.98 28.08
CA PHE A 294 14.82 -21.33 29.12
C PHE A 294 13.73 -22.27 28.57
N VAL A 295 13.07 -23.03 29.43
CA VAL A 295 11.92 -23.88 29.07
C VAL A 295 10.62 -23.09 29.20
N LEU A 296 9.66 -23.30 28.30
CA LEU A 296 8.32 -22.70 28.34
C LEU A 296 7.23 -23.78 28.48
N PRO A 297 6.71 -24.07 29.69
CA PRO A 297 5.75 -25.17 29.87
C PRO A 297 4.45 -25.05 29.05
N LYS A 298 3.95 -23.82 28.82
CA LYS A 298 2.75 -23.61 27.95
C LYS A 298 3.03 -23.88 26.45
N LEU A 299 4.29 -23.99 26.03
CA LEU A 299 4.66 -24.34 24.65
C LEU A 299 4.57 -25.86 24.42
N GLU A 300 4.94 -26.67 25.43
CA GLU A 300 4.79 -28.14 25.40
C GLU A 300 3.32 -28.58 25.33
N LEU A 301 2.43 -27.84 25.99
CA LEU A 301 0.97 -28.06 25.97
C LEU A 301 0.32 -27.74 24.62
N GLY A 302 1.01 -27.04 23.71
CA GLY A 302 0.48 -26.61 22.41
C GLY A 302 -0.43 -25.37 22.44
N ASP A 303 -0.69 -24.81 23.64
CA ASP A 303 -1.45 -23.57 23.83
C ASP A 303 -0.78 -22.35 23.17
N VAL A 304 0.53 -22.44 22.94
CA VAL A 304 1.37 -21.37 22.39
C VAL A 304 1.98 -21.79 21.06
N LYS A 305 1.93 -20.91 20.07
CA LYS A 305 2.71 -21.03 18.83
C LYS A 305 3.85 -20.01 18.87
N LEU A 306 5.08 -20.51 18.91
CA LEU A 306 6.31 -19.74 18.87
C LEU A 306 7.11 -20.11 17.61
N ALA A 307 7.61 -19.11 16.90
CA ALA A 307 8.47 -19.29 15.74
C ALA A 307 9.85 -18.63 15.93
N VAL A 308 10.87 -19.17 15.26
CA VAL A 308 12.17 -18.51 15.14
C VAL A 308 11.99 -17.17 14.44
N GLY A 309 12.48 -16.08 15.01
CA GLY A 309 12.29 -14.69 14.57
C GLY A 309 11.11 -13.95 15.20
N ASP A 310 10.34 -14.61 16.08
CA ASP A 310 9.39 -13.95 16.98
C ASP A 310 10.15 -13.10 18.02
N GLU A 311 9.48 -12.08 18.56
CA GLU A 311 10.07 -11.16 19.55
C GLU A 311 9.54 -11.45 20.96
N MET A 312 10.46 -11.59 21.91
CA MET A 312 10.15 -11.83 23.31
C MET A 312 10.84 -10.81 24.20
N ARG A 313 10.14 -10.38 25.25
CA ARG A 313 10.68 -9.52 26.30
C ARG A 313 10.95 -10.38 27.52
N ILE A 314 12.19 -10.38 27.99
CA ILE A 314 12.61 -11.06 29.21
C ILE A 314 12.82 -10.02 30.32
N LYS A 315 12.33 -10.32 31.51
CA LYS A 315 12.34 -9.44 32.69
C LYS A 315 12.97 -10.16 33.86
N TYR A 316 13.83 -9.47 34.61
CA TYR A 316 14.31 -9.92 35.91
C TYR A 316 13.49 -9.25 37.03
N ASN A 317 12.82 -10.06 37.84
CA ASN A 317 11.97 -9.61 38.96
C ASN A 317 12.48 -10.11 40.33
N GLY A 318 13.66 -10.72 40.40
CA GLY A 318 14.28 -11.16 41.66
C GLY A 318 14.92 -10.04 42.47
N GLU A 319 15.47 -10.40 43.63
CA GLU A 319 15.97 -9.46 44.65
C GLU A 319 17.50 -9.22 44.60
N LEU A 320 18.25 -9.96 43.76
CA LEU A 320 19.73 -9.93 43.75
C LEU A 320 20.32 -8.78 42.92
N ARG A 321 19.55 -8.25 41.97
CA ARG A 321 19.86 -7.11 41.09
C ARG A 321 18.67 -6.15 41.08
N PRO A 322 18.84 -4.88 40.69
CA PRO A 322 17.72 -4.03 40.29
C PRO A 322 16.88 -4.71 39.20
N LYS A 323 15.58 -4.37 39.12
CA LYS A 323 14.73 -4.84 38.03
C LYS A 323 15.32 -4.46 36.69
N TRP A 324 15.35 -5.41 35.77
CA TRP A 324 15.92 -5.28 34.44
C TRP A 324 14.94 -5.87 33.42
N GLU A 325 14.88 -5.30 32.22
CA GLU A 325 14.24 -5.94 31.09
C GLU A 325 15.11 -5.84 29.83
N GLY A 326 15.03 -6.87 29.00
CA GLY A 326 15.69 -6.95 27.71
C GLY A 326 14.73 -7.51 26.67
N VAL A 327 14.94 -7.15 25.41
CA VAL A 327 14.13 -7.65 24.29
C VAL A 327 15.03 -8.40 23.33
N GLY A 328 14.59 -9.58 22.90
CA GLY A 328 15.34 -10.46 22.02
C GLY A 328 14.47 -11.13 20.96
N TYR A 329 15.15 -11.74 20.00
CA TYR A 329 14.52 -12.55 18.95
C TYR A 329 14.74 -14.03 19.24
N VAL A 330 13.72 -14.85 19.02
CA VAL A 330 13.82 -16.30 19.22
C VAL A 330 14.69 -16.90 18.12
N ILE A 331 15.85 -17.45 18.47
CA ILE A 331 16.75 -18.12 17.51
C ILE A 331 16.57 -19.65 17.53
N LYS A 332 16.10 -20.21 18.65
CA LYS A 332 15.88 -21.64 18.85
C LYS A 332 14.49 -21.89 19.46
N ILE A 333 13.77 -22.85 18.91
CA ILE A 333 12.54 -23.41 19.48
C ILE A 333 12.76 -24.87 19.89
N PRO A 334 11.91 -25.46 20.75
CA PRO A 334 12.04 -26.84 21.19
C PRO A 334 12.08 -27.83 20.02
N ASN A 335 12.91 -28.86 20.15
CA ASN A 335 13.09 -29.89 19.14
C ASN A 335 13.56 -31.22 19.78
N ASN A 336 13.71 -32.27 18.96
CA ASN A 336 14.09 -33.63 19.39
C ASN A 336 15.45 -33.75 20.13
N GLN A 337 16.18 -32.66 20.37
CA GLN A 337 17.46 -32.59 21.09
C GLN A 337 17.43 -31.65 22.30
N SER A 338 16.35 -30.87 22.48
CA SER A 338 16.32 -29.75 23.44
C SER A 338 14.91 -29.19 23.62
N ASP A 339 14.43 -29.16 24.85
CA ASP A 339 13.16 -28.51 25.22
C ASP A 339 13.32 -27.00 25.54
N GLU A 340 14.57 -26.50 25.60
CA GLU A 340 14.87 -25.07 25.73
C GLU A 340 14.48 -24.27 24.47
N VAL A 341 13.71 -23.20 24.68
CA VAL A 341 13.70 -22.02 23.82
C VAL A 341 15.02 -21.27 24.01
N THR A 342 15.54 -20.61 22.98
CA THR A 342 16.65 -19.65 23.14
C THR A 342 16.36 -18.37 22.39
N ILE A 343 16.49 -17.25 23.11
CA ILE A 343 16.38 -15.91 22.54
C ILE A 343 17.76 -15.25 22.50
N GLU A 344 18.03 -14.54 21.41
CA GLU A 344 19.19 -13.68 21.26
C GLU A 344 18.77 -12.25 21.62
N LEU A 345 19.43 -11.63 22.61
CA LEU A 345 19.12 -10.26 23.02
C LEU A 345 19.61 -9.23 22.00
N ARG A 346 18.84 -8.16 21.83
CA ARG A 346 19.26 -6.99 21.06
C ARG A 346 20.48 -6.33 21.71
N ALA A 347 21.45 -5.95 20.88
CA ALA A 347 22.51 -5.02 21.27
C ALA A 347 21.96 -3.59 21.32
N LYS A 348 21.31 -3.22 22.43
CA LYS A 348 21.05 -1.82 22.84
C LYS A 348 21.36 -1.67 24.34
N GLY A 349 22.17 -0.67 24.69
CA GLY A 349 22.67 -0.44 26.05
C GLY A 349 24.00 -1.15 26.37
N ASP A 350 24.56 -0.92 27.56
CA ASP A 350 25.78 -1.62 28.02
C ASP A 350 25.48 -3.11 28.24
N HIS A 351 26.26 -4.00 27.61
CA HIS A 351 26.21 -5.44 27.79
C HIS A 351 26.27 -5.87 29.27
N LYS A 352 26.95 -5.11 30.14
CA LYS A 352 27.03 -5.38 31.60
C LYS A 352 25.68 -5.24 32.32
N SER A 353 24.71 -4.56 31.71
CA SER A 353 23.34 -4.44 32.25
C SER A 353 22.60 -5.78 32.26
N VAL A 354 22.94 -6.70 31.36
CA VAL A 354 22.36 -8.05 31.31
C VAL A 354 22.72 -8.81 32.59
N PRO A 355 21.74 -9.33 33.36
CA PRO A 355 21.99 -9.96 34.65
C PRO A 355 22.43 -11.43 34.49
N THR A 356 23.57 -11.64 33.82
CA THR A 356 24.10 -12.97 33.49
C THR A 356 24.48 -13.82 34.71
N GLU A 357 24.72 -13.19 35.87
CA GLU A 357 24.95 -13.87 37.14
C GLU A 357 23.65 -14.37 37.79
N CYS A 358 22.49 -13.86 37.36
CA CYS A 358 21.18 -14.27 37.84
C CYS A 358 20.60 -15.34 36.91
N THR A 359 20.13 -16.45 37.50
CA THR A 359 19.56 -17.59 36.75
C THR A 359 18.11 -17.89 37.11
N HIS A 360 17.53 -17.26 38.13
CA HIS A 360 16.18 -17.52 38.64
C HIS A 360 15.36 -16.23 38.72
N ASN A 361 14.04 -16.35 38.90
CA ASN A 361 13.09 -15.24 39.04
C ASN A 361 13.01 -14.33 37.80
N PHE A 362 13.12 -14.94 36.62
CA PHE A 362 12.80 -14.28 35.36
C PHE A 362 11.33 -14.46 34.98
N MET A 363 10.84 -13.50 34.21
CA MET A 363 9.55 -13.49 33.54
C MET A 363 9.81 -13.36 32.03
N ALA A 364 9.01 -14.01 31.18
CA ALA A 364 9.05 -13.80 29.73
C ALA A 364 7.66 -13.50 29.18
N ASP A 365 7.56 -12.39 28.44
CA ASP A 365 6.37 -11.92 27.74
C ASP A 365 6.55 -12.07 26.23
N TYR A 366 5.45 -12.33 25.52
CA TYR A 366 5.39 -12.25 24.07
C TYR A 366 5.20 -10.79 23.64
N VAL A 367 6.06 -10.29 22.76
CA VAL A 367 5.88 -8.96 22.16
C VAL A 367 4.98 -9.12 20.93
N TRP A 368 3.68 -8.87 21.11
CA TRP A 368 2.72 -8.86 20.01
C TRP A 368 3.06 -7.79 18.97
N LYS A 369 2.72 -8.04 17.70
CA LYS A 369 2.92 -7.09 16.60
C LYS A 369 1.72 -7.08 15.67
N SER A 370 1.18 -5.90 15.47
CA SER A 370 0.11 -5.61 14.52
C SER A 370 0.52 -5.77 13.05
N THR A 371 1.82 -5.71 12.73
CA THR A 371 2.38 -5.49 11.37
C THR A 371 1.85 -6.42 10.27
N SER A 372 1.51 -7.68 10.57
CA SER A 372 0.87 -8.58 9.60
C SER A 372 -0.57 -8.19 9.30
N PHE A 373 -1.32 -7.78 10.33
CA PHE A 373 -2.70 -7.33 10.25
C PHE A 373 -2.78 -5.93 9.62
N ASP A 374 -1.90 -5.01 10.01
CA ASP A 374 -1.80 -3.66 9.41
C ASP A 374 -1.60 -3.74 7.90
N ARG A 375 -0.70 -4.61 7.45
CA ARG A 375 -0.44 -4.86 6.02
C ARG A 375 -1.64 -5.48 5.30
N MET A 376 -2.43 -6.31 5.97
CA MET A 376 -3.68 -6.83 5.39
C MET A 376 -4.73 -5.71 5.27
N GLN A 377 -4.91 -4.86 6.29
CA GLN A 377 -5.80 -3.70 6.22
C GLN A 377 -5.36 -2.70 5.14
N CYS A 378 -4.07 -2.36 5.09
CA CYS A 378 -3.47 -1.48 4.07
C CYS A 378 -3.64 -2.04 2.65
N ALA A 379 -3.43 -3.35 2.44
CA ALA A 379 -3.67 -3.99 1.15
C ALA A 379 -5.14 -3.93 0.72
N MET A 380 -6.09 -4.04 1.66
CA MET A 380 -7.52 -3.90 1.36
C MET A 380 -7.92 -2.44 1.08
N LYS A 381 -7.41 -1.47 1.85
CA LYS A 381 -7.58 -0.02 1.54
C LYS A 381 -7.05 0.28 0.14
N THR A 382 -5.81 -0.13 -0.15
CA THR A 382 -5.15 0.03 -1.46
C THR A 382 -5.96 -0.60 -2.60
N PHE A 383 -6.46 -1.82 -2.43
CA PHE A 383 -7.32 -2.48 -3.43
C PHE A 383 -8.65 -1.76 -3.70
N ALA A 384 -9.15 -0.97 -2.74
CA ALA A 384 -10.37 -0.20 -2.88
C ALA A 384 -10.17 1.23 -3.42
N VAL A 385 -9.02 1.87 -3.14
CA VAL A 385 -8.76 3.29 -3.48
C VAL A 385 -7.77 3.50 -4.63
N ASP A 386 -6.79 2.61 -4.81
CA ASP A 386 -5.77 2.74 -5.86
C ASP A 386 -6.16 1.95 -7.12
N GLU A 387 -6.51 2.69 -8.16
CA GLU A 387 -6.83 2.17 -9.48
C GLU A 387 -5.65 1.51 -10.21
N GLN A 388 -4.40 1.71 -9.77
CA GLN A 388 -3.20 1.13 -10.38
C GLN A 388 -2.74 -0.17 -9.68
N SER A 389 -3.19 -0.41 -8.45
CA SER A 389 -2.84 -1.57 -7.60
C SER A 389 -2.98 -2.93 -8.30
N VAL A 390 -4.01 -3.08 -9.13
CA VAL A 390 -4.26 -4.27 -9.96
C VAL A 390 -4.88 -3.87 -11.31
N SER A 391 -4.64 -4.68 -12.34
CA SER A 391 -5.35 -4.53 -13.62
C SER A 391 -6.86 -4.75 -13.48
N GLY A 392 -7.68 -4.01 -14.24
CA GLY A 392 -9.14 -4.11 -14.18
C GLY A 392 -9.71 -5.53 -14.40
N TYR A 393 -9.03 -6.37 -15.19
CA TYR A 393 -9.40 -7.79 -15.31
C TYR A 393 -9.22 -8.54 -13.98
N ILE A 394 -8.09 -8.35 -13.30
CA ILE A 394 -7.81 -9.02 -12.01
C ILE A 394 -8.77 -8.47 -10.94
N PHE A 395 -8.95 -7.15 -10.86
CA PHE A 395 -9.91 -6.49 -9.97
C PHE A 395 -11.30 -7.15 -10.03
N HIS A 396 -11.90 -7.18 -11.23
CA HIS A 396 -13.22 -7.79 -11.41
C HIS A 396 -13.23 -9.30 -11.15
N ARG A 397 -12.18 -10.05 -11.52
CA ARG A 397 -12.14 -11.51 -11.26
C ARG A 397 -11.96 -11.84 -9.77
N LEU A 398 -11.35 -10.96 -8.97
CA LEU A 398 -11.28 -11.11 -7.51
C LEU A 398 -12.64 -10.82 -6.84
N LEU A 399 -13.36 -9.81 -7.32
CA LEU A 399 -14.72 -9.47 -6.87
C LEU A 399 -15.80 -10.47 -7.34
N GLY A 400 -15.45 -11.56 -8.04
CA GLY A 400 -16.41 -12.55 -8.55
C GLY A 400 -17.21 -12.09 -9.78
N HIS A 401 -16.77 -11.04 -10.48
CA HIS A 401 -17.42 -10.54 -11.69
C HIS A 401 -17.07 -11.39 -12.93
N GLU A 402 -18.02 -11.47 -13.86
CA GLU A 402 -17.82 -12.10 -15.17
C GLU A 402 -17.22 -11.08 -16.15
N VAL A 403 -15.95 -11.26 -16.48
CA VAL A 403 -15.21 -10.43 -17.44
C VAL A 403 -14.44 -11.36 -18.37
N ALA A 404 -14.53 -11.12 -19.68
CA ALA A 404 -13.80 -11.87 -20.69
C ALA A 404 -12.29 -11.57 -20.61
N ALA A 405 -11.46 -12.61 -20.65
CA ALA A 405 -10.01 -12.44 -20.69
C ALA A 405 -9.57 -11.94 -22.07
N ALA A 406 -8.95 -10.75 -22.13
CA ALA A 406 -8.26 -10.29 -23.32
C ALA A 406 -7.10 -11.26 -23.65
N PRO A 407 -6.93 -11.70 -24.92
CA PRO A 407 -5.90 -12.67 -25.28
C PRO A 407 -4.51 -12.05 -25.13
N MET A 408 -3.67 -12.62 -24.26
CA MET A 408 -2.29 -12.16 -24.08
C MET A 408 -1.45 -12.43 -25.33
N LYS A 409 -0.77 -11.39 -25.82
CA LYS A 409 0.15 -11.47 -26.97
C LYS A 409 1.55 -11.94 -26.56
N THR A 410 1.64 -13.01 -25.77
CA THR A 410 2.90 -13.59 -25.29
C THR A 410 3.53 -14.54 -26.32
N GLN A 411 4.84 -14.40 -26.57
CA GLN A 411 5.58 -15.34 -27.41
C GLN A 411 5.87 -16.61 -26.62
N ILE A 412 5.15 -17.69 -26.94
CA ILE A 412 5.31 -19.00 -26.27
C ILE A 412 6.68 -19.58 -26.62
N PRO A 413 7.49 -20.04 -25.64
CA PRO A 413 8.80 -20.60 -25.90
C PRO A 413 8.71 -21.94 -26.64
N LYS A 414 9.62 -22.18 -27.60
CA LYS A 414 9.67 -23.42 -28.40
C LYS A 414 10.08 -24.67 -27.60
N LYS A 415 10.61 -24.49 -26.39
CA LYS A 415 10.96 -25.55 -25.43
C LYS A 415 10.60 -25.06 -24.02
N PHE A 416 10.03 -25.96 -23.21
CA PHE A 416 9.68 -25.70 -21.81
C PHE A 416 10.67 -26.32 -20.80
N SER A 417 11.77 -26.90 -21.28
CA SER A 417 12.87 -27.33 -20.41
C SER A 417 13.68 -26.12 -19.94
N VAL A 418 14.11 -26.16 -18.68
CA VAL A 418 14.77 -25.06 -17.98
C VAL A 418 16.06 -25.59 -17.34
N PRO A 419 17.20 -24.88 -17.45
CA PRO A 419 18.45 -25.30 -16.80
C PRO A 419 18.26 -25.56 -15.30
N GLY A 420 18.95 -26.58 -14.76
CA GLY A 420 18.93 -26.90 -13.33
C GLY A 420 17.62 -27.46 -12.77
N LEU A 421 16.59 -27.65 -13.59
CA LEU A 421 15.31 -28.27 -13.22
C LEU A 421 15.09 -29.61 -13.97
N PRO A 422 14.34 -30.57 -13.38
CA PRO A 422 13.90 -31.77 -14.07
C PRO A 422 13.00 -31.46 -15.29
N ASP A 423 13.02 -32.33 -16.29
CA ASP A 423 12.09 -32.26 -17.42
C ASP A 423 10.63 -32.39 -16.95
N LEU A 424 9.75 -31.62 -17.60
CA LEU A 424 8.33 -31.57 -17.28
C LEU A 424 7.54 -32.67 -17.99
N ASN A 425 6.57 -33.25 -17.29
CA ASN A 425 5.58 -34.15 -17.90
C ASN A 425 4.49 -33.37 -18.67
N GLY A 426 3.66 -34.09 -19.43
CA GLY A 426 2.65 -33.48 -20.30
C GLY A 426 1.62 -32.57 -19.58
N SER A 427 1.21 -32.89 -18.34
CA SER A 427 0.26 -32.05 -17.61
C SER A 427 0.93 -30.80 -17.04
N GLN A 428 2.20 -30.90 -16.63
CA GLN A 428 3.02 -29.75 -16.22
C GLN A 428 3.29 -28.81 -17.40
N ILE A 429 3.65 -29.34 -18.58
CA ILE A 429 3.82 -28.54 -19.82
C ILE A 429 2.51 -27.80 -20.18
N ASN A 430 1.37 -28.48 -20.12
CA ASN A 430 0.06 -27.87 -20.38
C ASN A 430 -0.27 -26.78 -19.35
N ALA A 431 0.08 -26.96 -18.07
CA ALA A 431 -0.08 -25.94 -17.04
C ALA A 431 0.79 -24.70 -17.32
N VAL A 432 2.08 -24.88 -17.60
CA VAL A 432 3.00 -23.78 -17.98
C VAL A 432 2.47 -23.00 -19.18
N LYS A 433 2.07 -23.71 -20.24
CA LYS A 433 1.52 -23.09 -21.46
C LYS A 433 0.24 -22.30 -21.18
N SER A 434 -0.68 -22.85 -20.38
CA SER A 434 -1.94 -22.19 -20.01
C SER A 434 -1.69 -20.88 -19.24
N VAL A 435 -0.77 -20.91 -18.27
CA VAL A 435 -0.44 -19.76 -17.41
C VAL A 435 0.22 -18.63 -18.23
N LEU A 436 1.17 -18.96 -19.10
CA LEU A 436 1.84 -17.96 -19.96
C LEU A 436 0.91 -17.26 -20.96
N GLN A 437 -0.34 -17.71 -21.10
CA GLN A 437 -1.35 -17.14 -22.00
C GLN A 437 -2.53 -16.47 -21.28
N ARG A 438 -2.55 -16.44 -19.93
CA ARG A 438 -3.70 -16.00 -19.13
C ARG A 438 -3.30 -15.04 -17.99
N PRO A 439 -3.99 -13.89 -17.83
CA PRO A 439 -3.64 -12.90 -16.79
C PRO A 439 -3.98 -13.37 -15.36
N LEU A 440 -4.79 -14.43 -15.20
CA LEU A 440 -5.02 -15.12 -13.93
C LEU A 440 -5.11 -16.64 -14.20
N SER A 441 -4.50 -17.44 -13.33
CA SER A 441 -4.56 -18.91 -13.39
C SER A 441 -4.36 -19.52 -12.01
N LEU A 442 -5.06 -20.62 -11.73
CA LEU A 442 -4.85 -21.43 -10.54
C LEU A 442 -4.26 -22.79 -10.95
N ILE A 443 -3.26 -23.27 -10.21
CA ILE A 443 -2.64 -24.58 -10.43
C ILE A 443 -2.91 -25.45 -9.19
N GLN A 444 -3.80 -26.43 -9.35
CA GLN A 444 -4.02 -27.46 -8.34
C GLN A 444 -3.06 -28.64 -8.57
N GLY A 445 -2.62 -29.27 -7.49
CA GLY A 445 -1.84 -30.51 -7.57
C GLY A 445 -1.73 -31.18 -6.19
N PRO A 446 -1.90 -32.50 -6.09
CA PRO A 446 -1.63 -33.27 -4.86
C PRO A 446 -0.19 -33.12 -4.33
N PRO A 447 0.14 -33.69 -3.16
CA PRO A 447 1.52 -33.88 -2.73
C PRO A 447 2.35 -34.62 -3.80
N GLY A 448 3.65 -34.34 -3.87
CA GLY A 448 4.58 -35.01 -4.80
C GLY A 448 4.50 -34.63 -6.28
N THR A 449 3.42 -34.01 -6.79
CA THR A 449 3.20 -33.79 -8.25
C THR A 449 4.07 -32.69 -8.91
N GLY A 450 5.18 -32.31 -8.27
CA GLY A 450 6.16 -31.38 -8.85
C GLY A 450 5.75 -29.91 -8.89
N LYS A 451 4.70 -29.48 -8.16
CA LYS A 451 4.20 -28.08 -8.14
C LYS A 451 5.30 -27.02 -8.09
N THR A 452 6.30 -27.19 -7.22
CA THR A 452 7.44 -26.27 -7.06
C THR A 452 8.31 -26.18 -8.31
N VAL A 453 8.50 -27.30 -9.02
CA VAL A 453 9.24 -27.35 -10.30
C VAL A 453 8.43 -26.65 -11.40
N THR A 454 7.13 -26.96 -11.53
CA THR A 454 6.24 -26.26 -12.47
C THR A 454 6.23 -24.75 -12.24
N SER A 455 6.19 -24.33 -10.98
CA SER A 455 6.20 -22.92 -10.58
C SER A 455 7.52 -22.24 -10.94
N ALA A 456 8.66 -22.88 -10.64
CA ALA A 456 9.98 -22.36 -11.02
C ALA A 456 10.14 -22.25 -12.55
N THR A 457 9.60 -23.19 -13.33
CA THR A 457 9.57 -23.10 -14.80
C THR A 457 8.68 -21.96 -15.31
N ILE A 458 7.51 -21.72 -14.70
CA ILE A 458 6.65 -20.56 -15.03
C ILE A 458 7.39 -19.25 -14.76
N ILE A 459 7.98 -19.12 -13.57
CA ILE A 459 8.74 -17.92 -13.14
C ILE A 459 9.93 -17.69 -14.09
N TYR A 460 10.66 -18.74 -14.47
CA TYR A 460 11.74 -18.67 -15.45
C TYR A 460 11.26 -18.09 -16.79
N HIS A 461 10.17 -18.63 -17.36
CA HIS A 461 9.66 -18.14 -18.63
C HIS A 461 9.09 -16.72 -18.53
N LEU A 462 8.36 -16.36 -17.46
CA LEU A 462 7.86 -15.00 -17.25
C LEU A 462 9.00 -13.96 -17.22
N ALA A 463 10.06 -14.23 -16.43
CA ALA A 463 11.22 -13.36 -16.34
C ALA A 463 11.98 -13.22 -17.67
N LYS A 464 12.05 -14.29 -18.47
CA LYS A 464 12.72 -14.29 -19.79
C LYS A 464 11.89 -13.66 -20.91
N ILE A 465 10.55 -13.70 -20.84
CA ILE A 465 9.66 -13.14 -21.87
C ILE A 465 9.40 -11.65 -21.63
N ASN A 466 9.14 -11.24 -20.39
CA ASN A 466 8.70 -9.88 -20.09
C ASN A 466 9.84 -8.91 -19.79
N GLY A 467 11.04 -9.39 -19.46
CA GLY A 467 12.22 -8.58 -19.12
C GLY A 467 12.15 -7.83 -17.77
N GLY A 468 10.96 -7.68 -17.19
CA GLY A 468 10.72 -7.09 -15.88
C GLY A 468 10.95 -8.04 -14.70
N GLN A 469 10.81 -7.51 -13.49
CA GLN A 469 10.87 -8.27 -12.25
C GLN A 469 9.63 -9.17 -12.08
N VAL A 470 9.79 -10.31 -11.41
CA VAL A 470 8.71 -11.24 -11.08
C VAL A 470 8.66 -11.44 -9.57
N LEU A 471 7.57 -10.98 -8.94
CA LEU A 471 7.33 -11.20 -7.51
C LEU A 471 6.91 -12.66 -7.26
N VAL A 472 7.45 -13.27 -6.21
CA VAL A 472 7.18 -14.66 -5.83
C VAL A 472 6.94 -14.73 -4.32
N CYS A 473 5.73 -15.11 -3.92
CA CYS A 473 5.30 -15.15 -2.52
C CYS A 473 4.78 -16.53 -2.13
N ALA A 474 4.93 -16.88 -0.84
CA ALA A 474 4.29 -18.03 -0.21
C ALA A 474 4.06 -17.71 1.29
N PRO A 475 3.03 -18.28 1.95
CA PRO A 475 2.64 -17.90 3.30
C PRO A 475 3.60 -18.39 4.41
N SER A 476 4.61 -19.20 4.10
CA SER A 476 5.61 -19.66 5.07
C SER A 476 7.04 -19.50 4.53
N ASN A 477 7.97 -19.11 5.41
CA ASN A 477 9.37 -18.88 5.03
C ASN A 477 10.01 -20.12 4.38
N VAL A 478 9.73 -21.32 4.89
CA VAL A 478 10.23 -22.58 4.32
C VAL A 478 9.76 -22.79 2.88
N ALA A 479 8.52 -22.41 2.55
CA ALA A 479 8.00 -22.51 1.18
C ALA A 479 8.61 -21.46 0.24
N VAL A 480 8.86 -20.23 0.73
CA VAL A 480 9.60 -19.20 -0.02
C VAL A 480 11.03 -19.65 -0.28
N ASP A 481 11.72 -20.21 0.72
CA ASP A 481 13.11 -20.63 0.61
C ASP A 481 13.28 -21.81 -0.38
N GLN A 482 12.37 -22.79 -0.33
CA GLN A 482 12.32 -23.88 -1.32
C GLN A 482 12.04 -23.38 -2.75
N LEU A 483 11.22 -22.36 -2.94
CA LEU A 483 11.02 -21.73 -4.25
C LEU A 483 12.28 -20.95 -4.68
N CYS A 484 12.86 -20.15 -3.79
CA CYS A 484 14.05 -19.34 -4.01
C CYS A 484 15.22 -20.21 -4.49
N GLU A 485 15.49 -21.33 -3.80
CA GLU A 485 16.53 -22.29 -4.19
C GLU A 485 16.29 -22.86 -5.60
N ARG A 486 15.06 -23.25 -5.91
CA ARG A 486 14.69 -23.82 -7.22
C ARG A 486 14.76 -22.80 -8.35
N ILE A 487 14.45 -21.54 -8.09
CA ILE A 487 14.57 -20.44 -9.05
C ILE A 487 16.06 -20.10 -9.27
N HIS A 488 16.86 -20.02 -8.21
CA HIS A 488 18.29 -19.74 -8.31
C HIS A 488 19.04 -20.78 -9.14
N ARG A 489 18.72 -22.08 -8.96
CA ARG A 489 19.25 -23.19 -9.79
C ARG A 489 19.02 -23.03 -11.30
N THR A 490 18.11 -22.15 -11.74
CA THR A 490 17.88 -21.84 -13.17
C THR A 490 18.87 -20.84 -13.77
N GLY A 491 19.76 -20.25 -12.96
CA GLY A 491 20.65 -19.17 -13.39
C GLY A 491 19.95 -17.80 -13.50
N LEU A 492 18.78 -17.64 -12.89
CA LEU A 492 18.19 -16.31 -12.67
C LEU A 492 18.89 -15.57 -11.53
N LYS A 493 18.94 -14.24 -11.65
CA LYS A 493 19.22 -13.37 -10.50
C LYS A 493 18.02 -13.41 -9.57
N THR A 494 18.24 -13.77 -8.31
CA THR A 494 17.18 -13.96 -7.31
C THR A 494 17.55 -13.20 -6.04
N VAL A 495 16.58 -12.52 -5.44
CA VAL A 495 16.75 -11.77 -4.18
C VAL A 495 15.69 -12.28 -3.20
N ARG A 496 16.13 -12.72 -2.02
CA ARG A 496 15.27 -13.16 -0.92
C ARG A 496 15.11 -12.01 0.06
N VAL A 497 13.99 -11.30 -0.02
CA VAL A 497 13.63 -10.30 1.00
C VAL A 497 13.17 -11.03 2.27
N THR A 498 13.72 -10.66 3.41
CA THR A 498 13.38 -11.16 4.75
C THR A 498 12.93 -10.01 5.65
N ALA A 499 12.22 -10.30 6.75
CA ALA A 499 11.98 -9.31 7.79
C ALA A 499 13.25 -9.07 8.61
N LYS A 500 13.43 -7.85 9.17
CA LYS A 500 14.61 -7.48 9.98
C LYS A 500 14.82 -8.39 11.20
N SER A 501 13.75 -8.94 11.78
CA SER A 501 13.84 -9.95 12.86
C SER A 501 14.22 -11.37 12.40
N ARG A 502 14.65 -11.54 11.14
CA ARG A 502 15.07 -12.83 10.57
C ARG A 502 16.41 -12.76 9.83
N GLU A 503 17.20 -11.69 9.99
CA GLU A 503 18.45 -11.52 9.26
C GLU A 503 19.58 -12.38 9.84
N ASP A 504 19.61 -12.53 11.17
CA ASP A 504 20.49 -13.46 11.89
C ASP A 504 20.00 -14.93 11.86
N VAL A 505 18.93 -15.26 11.11
CA VAL A 505 18.34 -16.62 11.10
C VAL A 505 18.88 -17.45 9.95
N GLU A 506 19.55 -18.57 10.28
CA GLU A 506 20.09 -19.50 9.29
C GLU A 506 19.04 -19.99 8.28
N SER A 507 19.41 -19.98 7.00
CA SER A 507 18.63 -20.55 5.90
C SER A 507 19.56 -21.04 4.79
N ALA A 508 19.19 -22.13 4.13
CA ALA A 508 19.88 -22.68 2.97
C ALA A 508 19.96 -21.69 1.77
N VAL A 509 19.16 -20.62 1.79
CA VAL A 509 19.20 -19.52 0.79
C VAL A 509 19.65 -18.18 1.39
N GLY A 510 20.27 -18.16 2.58
CA GLY A 510 20.73 -16.94 3.24
C GLY A 510 21.70 -16.12 2.38
N PHE A 511 22.54 -16.77 1.58
CA PHE A 511 23.44 -16.12 0.61
C PHE A 511 22.72 -15.38 -0.55
N LEU A 512 21.40 -15.56 -0.68
CA LEU A 512 20.53 -14.84 -1.62
C LEU A 512 19.72 -13.74 -0.92
N SER A 513 19.87 -13.53 0.39
CA SER A 513 19.13 -12.49 1.10
C SER A 513 19.49 -11.08 0.61
N LEU A 514 18.57 -10.12 0.80
CA LEU A 514 18.83 -8.74 0.41
C LEU A 514 19.99 -8.13 1.21
N HIS A 515 20.00 -8.25 2.54
CA HIS A 515 21.08 -7.71 3.38
C HIS A 515 22.44 -8.31 3.05
N GLU A 516 22.52 -9.61 2.74
CA GLU A 516 23.77 -10.30 2.45
C GLU A 516 24.29 -9.97 1.04
N GLN A 517 23.40 -9.82 0.05
CA GLN A 517 23.77 -9.28 -1.25
C GLN A 517 24.25 -7.82 -1.16
N VAL A 518 23.63 -6.99 -0.30
CA VAL A 518 24.09 -5.62 -0.05
C VAL A 518 25.48 -5.63 0.62
N ARG A 519 25.63 -6.34 1.74
CA ARG A 519 26.91 -6.50 2.49
C ARG A 519 28.08 -6.83 1.55
N ARG A 520 27.92 -7.88 0.74
CA ARG A 520 28.91 -8.33 -0.26
C ARG A 520 29.18 -7.32 -1.37
N THR A 521 28.18 -6.54 -1.78
CA THR A 521 28.33 -5.55 -2.87
C THR A 521 29.15 -4.34 -2.42
N TRP A 522 29.01 -3.93 -1.16
CA TRP A 522 29.69 -2.76 -0.59
C TRP A 522 31.00 -3.10 0.14
N GLY A 523 31.39 -4.38 0.20
CA GLY A 523 32.64 -4.82 0.82
C GLY A 523 32.67 -4.69 2.35
N ILE A 524 31.51 -4.53 2.98
CA ILE A 524 31.36 -4.52 4.44
C ILE A 524 31.52 -5.98 4.91
N VAL A 525 32.50 -6.26 5.75
CA VAL A 525 32.80 -7.60 6.30
C VAL A 525 32.13 -7.76 7.66
#